data_AF-A0AAU5WIC0-F1
#
_entry.id   AF-A0AAU5WIC0-F1
#
_cell.length_a   1.000
_cell.length_b   1.000
_cell.length_c   1.000
_cell.angle_alpha   90.00
_cell.angle_beta   90.00
_cell.angle_gamma   90.00
#
_symmetry.space_group_name_H-M   'P 1'
#
loop_
_entity.id
_entity.type
_entity.pdbx_description
1 polymer ?
#
loop_
_entity_poly.entity_id
_entity_poly.type
_entity_poly.pdbx_seq_one_letter_code
_entity_poly.pdbx_strand_id
1 'polypeptide(L)'
;MTAINALAPTADELDLEQGRLFEKLPGRSDTSIARFCDELHKLPRSSYAEALLGMGHLYEAFDLMFAIIASSVQATHDVSPYDARYVTMQNVLQPFASEYGIEPGRPLQNTHRKLYAEFYESATGEPWPALYPAHSSSKWLACGRHWTKVMVERLQGDDLDLCQRAKYNLGYHWAVEALSVGEFDHLTGAWQSLGFHAPYMDAHCEVEEEHAGCAIGAVVAFSSVEDPLVVKGARDHESDLAGFYDQCTELISGTPSI
;
A
#
# COMPACT_ATOMS: atom_id res chain seq x y z
N MET A 1 -4.52 37.23 18.57
CA MET A 1 -3.90 35.99 18.09
C MET A 1 -4.08 35.97 16.59
N THR A 2 -3.03 36.32 15.86
CA THR A 2 -3.01 36.25 14.39
C THR A 2 -2.83 34.78 14.05
N ALA A 3 -3.84 34.16 13.43
CA ALA A 3 -3.69 32.83 12.87
C ALA A 3 -2.53 32.90 11.87
N ILE A 4 -1.42 32.24 12.18
CA ILE A 4 -0.40 31.94 11.19
C ILE A 4 -1.07 30.89 10.31
N ASN A 5 -1.76 31.34 9.26
CA ASN A 5 -2.00 30.50 8.10
C ASN A 5 -0.60 30.20 7.54
N ALA A 6 0.06 29.17 8.08
CA ALA A 6 1.13 28.53 7.33
C ALA A 6 0.47 28.14 6.01
N LEU A 7 0.95 28.75 4.92
CA LEU A 7 0.47 28.40 3.59
C LEU A 7 0.69 26.89 3.44
N ALA A 8 -0.30 26.18 2.89
CA ALA A 8 -0.11 24.78 2.55
C ALA A 8 1.17 24.65 1.69
N PRO A 9 1.97 23.59 1.90
CA PRO A 9 3.15 23.36 1.09
C PRO A 9 2.80 23.39 -0.41
N THR A 10 3.68 23.99 -1.20
CA THR A 10 3.61 23.94 -2.66
C THR A 10 3.94 22.53 -3.17
N ALA A 11 3.55 22.22 -4.40
CA ALA A 11 3.90 20.94 -5.03
C ALA A 11 5.43 20.70 -5.03
N ASP A 12 6.20 21.71 -5.45
CA ASP A 12 7.67 21.64 -5.45
C ASP A 12 8.27 21.36 -4.06
N GLU A 13 7.64 21.87 -2.99
CA GLU A 13 8.07 21.57 -1.60
C GLU A 13 7.74 20.12 -1.22
N LEU A 14 6.58 19.61 -1.60
CA LEU A 14 6.21 18.20 -1.36
C LEU A 14 7.10 17.24 -2.13
N ASP A 15 7.43 17.54 -3.39
CA ASP A 15 8.33 16.75 -4.22
C ASP A 15 9.74 16.68 -3.60
N LEU A 16 10.22 17.80 -3.05
CA LEU A 16 11.50 17.85 -2.34
C LEU A 16 11.48 16.97 -1.09
N GLU A 17 10.41 17.03 -0.29
CA GLU A 17 10.28 16.19 0.91
C GLU A 17 10.09 14.70 0.56
N GLN A 18 9.39 14.38 -0.53
CA GLN A 18 9.26 13.02 -1.04
C GLN A 18 10.62 12.45 -1.44
N GLY A 19 11.43 13.23 -2.17
CA GLY A 19 12.80 12.84 -2.52
C GLY A 19 13.68 12.55 -1.29
N ARG A 20 13.61 13.41 -0.27
CA ARG A 20 14.37 13.20 0.99
C ARG A 20 13.97 11.93 1.72
N LEU A 21 12.68 11.59 1.74
CA LEU A 21 12.21 10.38 2.41
C LEU A 21 12.58 9.12 1.60
N PHE A 22 12.51 9.20 0.26
CA PHE A 22 13.03 8.15 -0.63
C PHE A 22 14.52 7.85 -0.42
N GLU A 23 15.36 8.87 -0.21
CA GLU A 23 16.79 8.69 0.11
C GLU A 23 17.03 7.88 1.39
N LYS A 24 16.02 7.72 2.26
CA LYS A 24 16.13 6.90 3.46
C LYS A 24 15.86 5.41 3.22
N LEU A 25 15.31 5.04 2.06
CA LEU A 25 14.93 3.66 1.74
C LEU A 25 16.12 2.88 1.12
N PRO A 26 16.37 1.61 1.51
CA PRO A 26 17.38 0.75 0.89
C PRO A 26 17.14 0.34 -0.57
N GLY A 27 15.94 0.50 -1.12
CA GLY A 27 15.58 0.07 -2.49
C GLY A 27 15.36 -1.45 -2.64
N ARG A 28 15.11 -2.17 -1.54
CA ARG A 28 15.01 -3.64 -1.57
C ARG A 28 13.71 -4.12 -2.20
N SER A 29 12.59 -3.44 -1.94
CA SER A 29 11.27 -3.84 -2.46
C SER A 29 11.26 -3.92 -3.97
N ASP A 30 11.80 -2.91 -4.66
CA ASP A 30 11.90 -2.88 -6.13
C ASP A 30 12.64 -4.10 -6.69
N THR A 31 13.77 -4.47 -6.07
CA THR A 31 14.53 -5.67 -6.47
C THR A 31 13.72 -6.95 -6.27
N SER A 32 13.00 -7.07 -5.15
CA SER A 32 12.15 -8.25 -4.86
C SER A 32 10.95 -8.34 -5.80
N ILE A 33 10.32 -7.21 -6.13
CA ILE A 33 9.20 -7.11 -7.08
C ILE A 33 9.66 -7.50 -8.49
N ALA A 34 10.76 -6.90 -8.97
CA ALA A 34 11.32 -7.20 -10.28
C ALA A 34 11.63 -8.70 -10.40
N ARG A 35 12.25 -9.30 -9.37
CA ARG A 35 12.52 -10.75 -9.35
C ARG A 35 11.25 -11.59 -9.38
N PHE A 36 10.23 -11.23 -8.62
CA PHE A 36 8.94 -11.93 -8.67
C PHE A 36 8.32 -11.86 -10.08
N CYS A 37 8.32 -10.67 -10.69
CA CYS A 37 7.79 -10.43 -12.02
C CYS A 37 8.55 -11.25 -13.08
N ASP A 38 9.87 -11.30 -13.00
CA ASP A 38 10.73 -12.12 -13.87
C ASP A 38 10.41 -13.62 -13.73
N GLU A 39 10.04 -14.09 -12.55
CA GLU A 39 9.71 -15.49 -12.28
C GLU A 39 8.27 -15.86 -12.66
N LEU A 40 7.37 -14.88 -12.85
CA LEU A 40 5.94 -15.10 -13.04
C LEU A 40 5.61 -16.02 -14.22
N HIS A 41 6.41 -16.00 -15.29
CA HIS A 41 6.24 -16.89 -16.45
C HIS A 41 6.39 -18.38 -16.13
N LYS A 42 7.01 -18.72 -14.98
CA LYS A 42 7.17 -20.11 -14.52
C LYS A 42 5.95 -20.59 -13.73
N LEU A 43 5.07 -19.69 -13.30
CA LEU A 43 3.84 -20.05 -12.59
C LEU A 43 2.89 -20.81 -13.54
N PRO A 44 2.53 -22.08 -13.25
CA PRO A 44 1.57 -22.81 -14.07
C PRO A 44 0.21 -22.12 -14.06
N ARG A 45 -0.47 -22.06 -15.22
CA ARG A 45 -1.82 -21.48 -15.32
C ARG A 45 -2.82 -22.11 -14.35
N SER A 46 -2.68 -23.40 -14.06
CA SER A 46 -3.50 -24.11 -13.07
C SER A 46 -3.35 -23.59 -11.64
N SER A 47 -2.34 -22.77 -11.36
CA SER A 47 -2.05 -22.17 -10.07
C SER A 47 -2.42 -20.68 -10.00
N TYR A 48 -2.92 -20.08 -11.09
CA TYR A 48 -3.26 -18.65 -11.12
C TYR A 48 -4.36 -18.30 -10.12
N ALA A 49 -5.40 -19.12 -10.00
CA ALA A 49 -6.46 -18.90 -9.04
C ALA A 49 -5.91 -18.80 -7.60
N GLU A 50 -5.07 -19.75 -7.19
CA GLU A 50 -4.47 -19.70 -5.84
C GLU A 50 -3.55 -18.49 -5.67
N ALA A 51 -2.70 -18.20 -6.65
CA ALA A 51 -1.75 -17.09 -6.60
C ALA A 51 -2.45 -15.73 -6.49
N LEU A 52 -3.42 -15.47 -7.37
CA LEU A 52 -4.21 -14.24 -7.36
C LEU A 52 -5.10 -14.13 -6.11
N LEU A 53 -5.61 -15.25 -5.57
CA LEU A 53 -6.28 -15.22 -4.27
C LEU A 53 -5.35 -14.81 -3.12
N GLY A 54 -4.11 -15.29 -3.15
CA GLY A 54 -3.09 -14.91 -2.16
C GLY A 54 -2.68 -13.45 -2.25
N MET A 55 -2.40 -12.98 -3.46
CA MET A 55 -2.05 -11.57 -3.71
C MET A 55 -3.22 -10.65 -3.41
N GLY A 56 -4.41 -10.94 -3.92
CA GLY A 56 -5.59 -10.12 -3.68
C GLY A 56 -5.98 -10.06 -2.20
N HIS A 57 -5.67 -11.08 -1.38
CA HIS A 57 -5.88 -10.97 0.07
C HIS A 57 -5.02 -9.87 0.70
N LEU A 58 -3.76 -9.74 0.28
CA LEU A 58 -2.91 -8.66 0.77
C LEU A 58 -3.40 -7.31 0.23
N TYR A 59 -3.77 -7.25 -1.05
CA TYR A 59 -4.26 -6.02 -1.66
C TYR A 59 -5.55 -5.51 -1.01
N GLU A 60 -6.53 -6.40 -0.76
CA GLU A 60 -7.74 -6.04 0.00
C GLU A 60 -7.42 -5.62 1.45
N ALA A 61 -6.29 -6.06 2.02
CA ALA A 61 -5.90 -5.66 3.36
C ALA A 61 -5.37 -4.22 3.45
N PHE A 62 -5.00 -3.58 2.34
CA PHE A 62 -4.62 -2.15 2.34
C PHE A 62 -5.76 -1.26 2.83
N ASP A 63 -7.02 -1.56 2.49
CA ASP A 63 -8.21 -0.90 3.06
C ASP A 63 -8.18 -0.88 4.60
N LEU A 64 -7.88 -2.03 5.21
CA LEU A 64 -7.79 -2.17 6.66
C LEU A 64 -6.61 -1.37 7.21
N MET A 65 -5.46 -1.37 6.52
CA MET A 65 -4.29 -0.60 6.93
C MET A 65 -4.59 0.91 6.91
N PHE A 66 -5.22 1.43 5.85
CA PHE A 66 -5.66 2.82 5.78
C PHE A 66 -6.60 3.19 6.92
N ALA A 67 -7.56 2.31 7.26
CA ALA A 67 -8.45 2.52 8.39
C ALA A 67 -7.71 2.61 9.73
N ILE A 68 -6.68 1.77 9.95
CA ILE A 68 -5.84 1.80 11.15
C ILE A 68 -5.01 3.09 11.21
N ILE A 69 -4.42 3.51 10.08
CA ILE A 69 -3.63 4.74 9.96
C ILE A 69 -4.51 5.96 10.28
N ALA A 70 -5.65 6.10 9.63
CA ALA A 70 -6.61 7.19 9.85
C ALA A 70 -7.07 7.24 11.31
N SER A 71 -7.40 6.08 11.90
CA SER A 71 -7.79 5.98 13.31
C SER A 71 -6.66 6.41 14.25
N SER A 72 -5.41 6.07 13.93
CA SER A 72 -4.24 6.43 14.73
C SER A 72 -3.97 7.93 14.73
N VAL A 73 -4.10 8.59 13.57
CA VAL A 73 -4.02 10.06 13.48
C VAL A 73 -5.14 10.70 14.28
N GLN A 74 -6.39 10.26 14.10
CA GLN A 74 -7.55 10.84 14.78
C GLN A 74 -7.50 10.63 16.30
N ALA A 75 -6.95 9.51 16.77
CA ALA A 75 -6.81 9.22 18.20
C ALA A 75 -5.94 10.27 18.94
N THR A 76 -5.10 11.02 18.22
CA THR A 76 -4.25 12.08 18.81
C THR A 76 -5.01 13.35 19.21
N HIS A 77 -6.34 13.38 19.14
CA HIS A 77 -7.16 14.58 19.31
C HIS A 77 -6.92 15.40 20.59
N ASP A 78 -6.53 14.76 21.70
CA ASP A 78 -6.22 15.42 22.97
C ASP A 78 -4.74 15.85 23.11
N VAL A 79 -3.86 15.39 22.20
CA VAL A 79 -2.40 15.50 22.34
C VAL A 79 -1.69 16.08 21.10
N SER A 80 -2.43 16.42 20.05
CA SER A 80 -1.90 17.07 18.84
C SER A 80 -2.68 18.34 18.48
N PRO A 81 -2.05 19.33 17.81
CA PRO A 81 -2.73 20.51 17.31
C PRO A 81 -3.86 20.15 16.32
N TYR A 82 -5.01 20.82 16.44
CA TYR A 82 -6.17 20.56 15.58
C TYR A 82 -5.86 20.78 14.10
N ASP A 83 -5.25 21.91 13.73
CA ASP A 83 -5.01 22.26 12.32
C ASP A 83 -4.09 21.25 11.63
N ALA A 84 -2.99 20.88 12.30
CA ALA A 84 -2.07 19.84 11.82
C ALA A 84 -2.79 18.51 11.59
N ARG A 85 -3.53 18.03 12.60
CA ARG A 85 -4.31 16.79 12.51
C ARG A 85 -5.39 16.85 11.42
N TYR A 86 -6.08 17.98 11.27
CA TYR A 86 -7.12 18.17 10.27
C TYR A 86 -6.56 18.04 8.86
N VAL A 87 -5.49 18.78 8.54
CA VAL A 87 -4.82 18.70 7.24
C VAL A 87 -4.27 17.29 7.00
N THR A 88 -3.69 16.66 8.03
CA THR A 88 -3.23 15.26 7.95
C THR A 88 -4.37 14.32 7.57
N MET A 89 -5.53 14.44 8.21
CA MET A 89 -6.69 13.59 7.91
C MET A 89 -7.24 13.83 6.50
N GLN A 90 -7.26 15.07 6.00
CA GLN A 90 -7.67 15.33 4.61
C GLN A 90 -6.77 14.60 3.61
N ASN A 91 -5.46 14.63 3.85
CA ASN A 91 -4.47 13.97 3.00
C ASN A 91 -4.54 12.43 3.11
N VAL A 92 -4.75 11.86 4.31
CA VAL A 92 -4.90 10.40 4.50
C VAL A 92 -6.20 9.87 3.88
N LEU A 93 -7.30 10.63 3.99
CA LEU A 93 -8.61 10.15 3.55
C LEU A 93 -8.77 10.14 2.03
N GLN A 94 -8.01 10.96 1.30
CA GLN A 94 -8.14 11.05 -0.16
C GLN A 94 -7.74 9.71 -0.84
N PRO A 95 -6.53 9.14 -0.64
CA PRO A 95 -6.20 7.82 -1.17
C PRO A 95 -7.13 6.71 -0.65
N PHE A 96 -7.50 6.77 0.64
CA PHE A 96 -8.41 5.76 1.19
C PHE A 96 -9.81 5.80 0.56
N ALA A 97 -10.30 6.98 0.18
CA ALA A 97 -11.57 7.11 -0.53
C ALA A 97 -11.48 6.56 -1.95
N SER A 98 -10.33 6.71 -2.62
CA SER A 98 -10.07 6.17 -3.96
C SER A 98 -10.18 4.64 -4.01
N GLU A 99 -9.81 3.91 -2.94
CA GLU A 99 -10.02 2.44 -2.84
C GLU A 99 -11.50 2.04 -3.08
N TYR A 100 -12.43 2.93 -2.69
CA TYR A 100 -13.88 2.76 -2.87
C TYR A 100 -14.44 3.47 -4.11
N GLY A 101 -13.57 3.93 -5.03
CA GLY A 101 -13.97 4.64 -6.24
C GLY A 101 -14.56 6.02 -5.97
N ILE A 102 -14.20 6.65 -4.84
CA ILE A 102 -14.69 7.97 -4.44
C ILE A 102 -13.61 9.00 -4.71
N GLU A 103 -13.81 9.82 -5.75
CA GLU A 103 -12.90 10.90 -6.12
C GLU A 103 -13.62 12.26 -6.18
N PRO A 104 -12.97 13.37 -5.78
CA PRO A 104 -13.56 14.70 -5.88
C PRO A 104 -13.96 15.07 -7.31
N GLY A 105 -15.22 15.47 -7.48
CA GLY A 105 -15.73 15.97 -8.76
C GLY A 105 -15.97 14.91 -9.84
N ARG A 106 -15.81 13.62 -9.52
CA ARG A 106 -16.12 12.50 -10.42
C ARG A 106 -17.33 11.70 -9.93
N PRO A 107 -18.10 11.03 -10.82
CA PRO A 107 -19.07 10.03 -10.40
C PRO A 107 -18.39 8.87 -9.65
N LEU A 108 -19.16 8.12 -8.85
CA LEU A 108 -18.65 6.90 -8.20
C LEU A 108 -18.10 5.94 -9.27
N GLN A 109 -16.82 5.61 -9.14
CA GLN A 109 -16.10 4.71 -10.04
C GLN A 109 -16.19 3.25 -9.58
N ASN A 110 -15.60 2.33 -10.34
CA ASN A 110 -15.35 0.99 -9.85
C ASN A 110 -14.33 1.05 -8.70
N THR A 111 -14.52 0.23 -7.68
CA THR A 111 -13.54 0.08 -6.60
C THR A 111 -12.33 -0.69 -7.09
N HIS A 112 -11.17 -0.48 -6.44
CA HIS A 112 -9.97 -1.28 -6.66
C HIS A 112 -10.26 -2.78 -6.50
N ARG A 113 -11.02 -3.17 -5.47
CA ARG A 113 -11.50 -4.55 -5.30
C ARG A 113 -12.29 -5.08 -6.51
N LYS A 114 -13.15 -4.26 -7.11
CA LYS A 114 -13.95 -4.68 -8.28
C LYS A 114 -13.04 -4.87 -9.51
N LEU A 115 -12.11 -3.96 -9.74
CA LEU A 115 -11.14 -4.07 -10.84
C LEU A 115 -10.25 -5.31 -10.67
N TYR A 116 -9.84 -5.62 -9.43
CA TYR A 116 -9.08 -6.84 -9.14
C TYR A 116 -9.91 -8.11 -9.40
N ALA A 117 -11.19 -8.11 -9.03
CA ALA A 117 -12.09 -9.23 -9.31
C ALA A 117 -12.31 -9.46 -10.82
N GLU A 118 -12.42 -8.38 -11.62
CA GLU A 118 -12.50 -8.45 -13.08
C GLU A 118 -11.20 -9.02 -13.68
N PHE A 119 -10.04 -8.61 -13.17
CA PHE A 119 -8.74 -9.18 -13.55
C PHE A 119 -8.65 -10.67 -13.19
N TYR A 120 -9.06 -11.08 -12.00
CA TYR A 120 -9.08 -12.48 -11.57
C TYR A 120 -9.93 -13.35 -12.51
N GLU A 121 -11.14 -12.91 -12.84
CA GLU A 121 -12.04 -13.65 -13.72
C GLU A 121 -11.46 -13.78 -15.13
N SER A 122 -10.85 -12.71 -15.65
CA SER A 122 -10.12 -12.73 -16.93
C SER A 122 -8.96 -13.73 -16.93
N ALA A 123 -8.17 -13.77 -15.84
CA ALA A 123 -6.98 -14.59 -15.73
C ALA A 123 -7.27 -16.09 -15.51
N THR A 124 -8.37 -16.41 -14.82
CA THR A 124 -8.66 -17.76 -14.32
C THR A 124 -9.86 -18.40 -15.00
N GLY A 125 -10.78 -17.60 -15.55
CA GLY A 125 -12.10 -18.06 -16.02
C GLY A 125 -13.07 -18.37 -14.87
N GLU A 126 -12.71 -18.05 -13.62
CA GLU A 126 -13.52 -18.29 -12.43
C GLU A 126 -13.95 -16.97 -11.79
N PRO A 127 -15.17 -16.86 -11.23
CA PRO A 127 -15.56 -15.66 -10.51
C PRO A 127 -14.75 -15.50 -9.22
N TRP A 128 -14.44 -14.26 -8.85
CA TRP A 128 -13.86 -13.95 -7.55
C TRP A 128 -14.76 -14.46 -6.41
N PRO A 129 -14.23 -15.13 -5.38
CA PRO A 129 -15.05 -15.66 -4.30
C PRO A 129 -15.64 -14.54 -3.45
N ALA A 130 -16.89 -14.73 -3.01
CA ALA A 130 -17.55 -13.78 -2.11
C ALA A 130 -16.86 -13.66 -0.74
N LEU A 131 -16.14 -14.71 -0.31
CA LEU A 131 -15.38 -14.76 0.93
C LEU A 131 -14.10 -15.57 0.72
N TYR A 132 -13.00 -15.13 1.33
CA TYR A 132 -11.80 -15.96 1.42
C TYR A 132 -12.08 -17.21 2.26
N PRO A 133 -11.64 -18.40 1.81
CA PRO A 133 -11.86 -19.63 2.56
C PRO A 133 -11.14 -19.59 3.90
N ALA A 134 -11.88 -19.72 5.00
CA ALA A 134 -11.35 -19.69 6.37
C ALA A 134 -10.34 -20.83 6.64
N HIS A 135 -10.57 -21.99 6.02
CA HIS A 135 -9.66 -23.13 6.04
C HIS A 135 -9.27 -23.44 4.59
N SER A 136 -8.00 -23.26 4.27
CA SER A 136 -7.45 -23.52 2.94
C SER A 136 -6.07 -24.13 3.05
N SER A 137 -5.76 -25.07 2.16
CA SER A 137 -4.40 -25.63 1.97
C SER A 137 -3.55 -24.80 1.01
N SER A 138 -4.11 -23.74 0.41
CA SER A 138 -3.39 -22.86 -0.53
C SER A 138 -2.25 -22.14 0.18
N LYS A 139 -1.01 -22.41 -0.25
CA LYS A 139 0.19 -21.73 0.25
C LYS A 139 0.20 -20.23 -0.10
N TRP A 140 -0.39 -19.86 -1.24
CA TRP A 140 -0.53 -18.46 -1.66
C TRP A 140 -1.41 -17.65 -0.73
N LEU A 141 -2.63 -18.12 -0.47
CA LEU A 141 -3.49 -17.52 0.55
C LEU A 141 -2.85 -17.49 1.96
N ALA A 142 -2.08 -18.51 2.33
CA ALA A 142 -1.33 -18.48 3.59
C ALA A 142 -0.26 -17.37 3.61
N CYS A 143 0.45 -17.15 2.50
CA CYS A 143 1.40 -16.05 2.31
C CYS A 143 0.71 -14.68 2.45
N GLY A 144 -0.40 -14.45 1.73
CA GLY A 144 -1.17 -13.21 1.84
C GLY A 144 -1.68 -12.92 3.26
N ARG A 145 -2.21 -13.94 3.94
CA ARG A 145 -2.64 -13.84 5.35
C ARG A 145 -1.48 -13.55 6.30
N HIS A 146 -0.33 -14.19 6.09
CA HIS A 146 0.86 -13.98 6.91
C HIS A 146 1.32 -12.53 6.85
N TRP A 147 1.51 -11.99 5.64
CA TRP A 147 1.96 -10.61 5.47
C TRP A 147 0.91 -9.59 5.89
N THR A 148 -0.38 -9.83 5.61
CA THR A 148 -1.47 -9.02 6.17
C THR A 148 -1.36 -8.91 7.69
N LYS A 149 -1.16 -10.05 8.36
CA LYS A 149 -1.02 -10.08 9.82
C LYS A 149 0.21 -9.28 10.29
N VAL A 150 1.37 -9.50 9.66
CA VAL A 150 2.62 -8.78 10.01
C VAL A 150 2.44 -7.27 9.90
N MET A 151 1.88 -6.79 8.78
CA MET A 151 1.69 -5.36 8.53
C MET A 151 0.68 -4.75 9.53
N VAL A 152 -0.44 -5.43 9.80
CA VAL A 152 -1.44 -4.98 10.78
C VAL A 152 -0.87 -4.93 12.19
N GLU A 153 -0.13 -5.96 12.63
CA GLU A 153 0.49 -5.99 13.98
C GLU A 153 1.50 -4.84 14.15
N ARG A 154 2.27 -4.51 13.10
CA ARG A 154 3.18 -3.35 13.13
C ARG A 154 2.44 -2.02 13.28
N LEU A 155 1.39 -1.80 12.49
CA LEU A 155 0.59 -0.56 12.53
C LEU A 155 -0.16 -0.38 13.85
N GLN A 156 -0.48 -1.48 14.55
CA GLN A 156 -1.09 -1.41 15.89
C GLN A 156 -0.13 -0.84 16.93
N GLY A 157 1.19 -1.06 16.80
CA GLY A 157 2.23 -0.36 17.57
C GLY A 157 1.96 -0.34 19.08
N ASP A 158 1.80 -1.51 19.69
CA ASP A 158 1.31 -1.68 21.07
C ASP A 158 2.14 -0.95 22.13
N ASP A 159 3.43 -0.72 21.88
CA ASP A 159 4.36 -0.03 22.79
C ASP A 159 4.53 1.47 22.50
N LEU A 160 3.85 2.02 21.49
CA LEU A 160 3.95 3.42 21.11
C LEU A 160 2.83 4.26 21.73
N ASP A 161 3.15 5.47 22.18
CA ASP A 161 2.12 6.45 22.51
C ASP A 161 1.33 6.90 21.26
N LEU A 162 0.23 7.62 21.46
CA LEU A 162 -0.67 8.03 20.38
C LEU A 162 0.04 8.83 19.27
N CYS A 163 0.91 9.78 19.65
CA CYS A 163 1.62 10.62 18.69
C CYS A 163 2.73 9.83 17.97
N GLN A 164 3.44 8.98 18.70
CA GLN A 164 4.46 8.09 18.14
C GLN A 164 3.86 7.12 17.13
N ARG A 165 2.73 6.51 17.46
CA ARG A 165 1.99 5.60 16.56
C ARG A 165 1.52 6.33 15.30
N ALA A 166 0.95 7.52 15.43
CA ALA A 166 0.54 8.32 14.28
C ALA A 166 1.72 8.63 13.35
N LYS A 167 2.87 9.05 13.90
CA LYS A 167 4.09 9.31 13.10
C LYS A 167 4.60 8.07 12.37
N TYR A 168 4.68 6.94 13.07
CA TYR A 168 5.08 5.66 12.48
C TYR A 168 4.14 5.25 11.35
N ASN A 169 2.83 5.30 11.60
CA ASN A 169 1.79 4.94 10.64
C ASN A 169 1.76 5.87 9.42
N LEU A 170 2.07 7.16 9.58
CA LEU A 170 2.19 8.09 8.46
C LEU A 170 3.42 7.81 7.57
N GLY A 171 4.55 7.43 8.16
CA GLY A 171 5.70 6.96 7.38
C GLY A 171 5.40 5.66 6.62
N TYR A 172 4.67 4.74 7.27
CA TYR A 172 4.20 3.51 6.64
C TYR A 172 3.23 3.80 5.48
N HIS A 173 2.24 4.67 5.69
CA HIS A 173 1.29 5.12 4.67
C HIS A 173 1.98 5.74 3.46
N TRP A 174 2.93 6.64 3.68
CA TRP A 174 3.70 7.24 2.60
C TRP A 174 4.42 6.17 1.78
N ALA A 175 5.04 5.19 2.44
CA ALA A 175 5.75 4.13 1.71
C ALA A 175 4.80 3.24 0.90
N VAL A 176 3.56 3.00 1.35
CA VAL A 176 2.54 2.28 0.57
C VAL A 176 2.30 3.00 -0.75
N GLU A 177 1.94 4.29 -0.72
CA GLU A 177 1.61 5.06 -1.93
C GLU A 177 2.83 5.36 -2.80
N ALA A 178 3.99 5.62 -2.19
CA ALA A 178 5.18 6.02 -2.94
C ALA A 178 5.84 4.83 -3.64
N LEU A 179 5.79 3.63 -3.06
CA LEU A 179 6.39 2.43 -3.65
C LEU A 179 5.45 1.73 -4.63
N SER A 180 4.14 1.94 -4.52
CA SER A 180 3.17 1.29 -5.38
C SER A 180 3.29 1.71 -6.85
N VAL A 181 3.77 2.94 -7.14
CA VAL A 181 4.07 3.41 -8.51
C VAL A 181 5.00 2.43 -9.23
N GLY A 182 6.14 2.11 -8.61
CA GLY A 182 7.09 1.16 -9.18
C GLY A 182 6.56 -0.27 -9.17
N GLU A 183 5.80 -0.65 -8.13
CA GLU A 183 5.20 -1.98 -8.01
C GLU A 183 4.26 -2.28 -9.19
N PHE A 184 3.33 -1.37 -9.50
CA PHE A 184 2.34 -1.58 -10.54
C PHE A 184 2.92 -1.49 -11.95
N ASP A 185 3.97 -0.69 -12.17
CA ASP A 185 4.71 -0.69 -13.43
C ASP A 185 5.30 -2.08 -13.73
N HIS A 186 5.97 -2.69 -12.74
CA HIS A 186 6.54 -4.04 -12.88
C HIS A 186 5.45 -5.10 -13.12
N LEU A 187 4.40 -5.08 -12.30
CA LEU A 187 3.31 -6.05 -12.40
C LEU A 187 2.56 -5.94 -13.72
N THR A 188 2.29 -4.72 -14.19
CA THR A 188 1.61 -4.47 -15.47
C THR A 188 2.40 -5.09 -16.61
N GLY A 189 3.71 -4.82 -16.69
CA GLY A 189 4.57 -5.41 -17.71
C GLY A 189 4.60 -6.94 -17.64
N ALA A 190 4.68 -7.51 -16.43
CA ALA A 190 4.72 -8.95 -16.22
C ALA A 190 3.44 -9.65 -16.69
N TRP A 191 2.26 -9.18 -16.27
CA TRP A 191 0.98 -9.79 -16.66
C TRP A 191 0.65 -9.59 -18.15
N GLN A 192 1.00 -8.43 -18.71
CA GLN A 192 0.88 -8.20 -20.16
C GLN A 192 1.72 -9.19 -20.97
N SER A 193 2.94 -9.52 -20.51
CA SER A 193 3.79 -10.52 -21.17
C SER A 193 3.18 -11.93 -21.19
N LEU A 194 2.26 -12.22 -20.26
CA LEU A 194 1.51 -13.47 -20.17
C LEU A 194 0.18 -13.44 -20.95
N GLY A 195 -0.14 -12.31 -21.57
CA GLY A 195 -1.34 -12.10 -22.39
C GLY A 195 -2.57 -11.63 -21.60
N PHE A 196 -2.38 -11.09 -20.39
CA PHE A 196 -3.48 -10.56 -19.59
C PHE A 196 -3.39 -9.04 -19.49
N HIS A 197 -4.56 -8.41 -19.57
CA HIS A 197 -4.75 -7.02 -19.19
C HIS A 197 -5.25 -6.99 -17.74
N ALA A 198 -4.66 -6.14 -16.91
CA ALA A 198 -4.99 -6.01 -15.49
C ALA A 198 -5.50 -4.59 -15.21
N PRO A 199 -6.80 -4.30 -15.43
CA PRO A 199 -7.38 -2.96 -15.23
C PRO A 199 -7.17 -2.38 -13.84
N TYR A 200 -7.03 -3.25 -12.84
CA TYR A 200 -6.66 -2.88 -11.48
C TYR A 200 -5.33 -2.10 -11.43
N MET A 201 -4.32 -2.58 -12.15
CA MET A 201 -2.98 -1.97 -12.14
C MET A 201 -2.99 -0.63 -12.88
N ASP A 202 -3.72 -0.56 -14.01
CA ASP A 202 -3.89 0.70 -14.76
C ASP A 202 -4.53 1.80 -13.90
N ALA A 203 -5.56 1.46 -13.12
CA ALA A 203 -6.24 2.42 -12.26
C ALA A 203 -5.32 2.99 -11.17
N HIS A 204 -4.44 2.17 -10.60
CA HIS A 204 -3.41 2.62 -9.67
C HIS A 204 -2.41 3.56 -10.35
N CYS A 205 -1.87 3.19 -11.53
CA CYS A 205 -0.92 4.02 -12.25
C CYS A 205 -1.47 5.43 -12.61
N GLU A 206 -2.78 5.61 -12.77
CA GLU A 206 -3.38 6.91 -13.13
C GLU A 206 -3.41 7.94 -11.98
N VAL A 207 -3.39 7.50 -10.72
CA VAL A 207 -3.63 8.37 -9.56
C VAL A 207 -2.53 8.33 -8.50
N GLU A 208 -1.57 7.42 -8.60
CA GLU A 208 -0.60 7.19 -7.53
C GLU A 208 0.38 8.34 -7.29
N GLU A 209 0.74 9.13 -8.30
CA GLU A 209 1.55 10.34 -8.08
C GLU A 209 0.78 11.35 -7.19
N GLU A 210 -0.54 11.49 -7.39
CA GLU A 210 -1.40 12.32 -6.54
C GLU A 210 -1.51 11.73 -5.12
N HIS A 211 -1.65 10.41 -5.01
CA HIS A 211 -1.74 9.75 -3.71
C HIS A 211 -0.44 9.84 -2.91
N ALA A 212 0.71 9.66 -3.56
CA ALA A 212 2.02 9.83 -2.94
C ALA A 212 2.22 11.28 -2.48
N GLY A 213 1.77 12.25 -3.29
CA GLY A 213 1.71 13.67 -2.93
C GLY A 213 0.83 13.94 -1.70
N CYS A 214 -0.35 13.31 -1.62
CA CYS A 214 -1.21 13.37 -0.44
C CYS A 214 -0.50 12.76 0.78
N ALA A 215 0.08 11.56 0.65
CA ALA A 215 0.71 10.88 1.77
C ALA A 215 1.93 11.63 2.33
N ILE A 216 2.76 12.24 1.47
CA ILE A 216 3.86 13.11 1.92
C ILE A 216 3.30 14.40 2.55
N GLY A 217 2.21 14.96 2.01
CA GLY A 217 1.49 16.07 2.61
C GLY A 217 0.99 15.76 4.03
N ALA A 218 0.50 14.54 4.27
CA ALA A 218 0.11 14.07 5.60
C ALA A 218 1.30 14.01 6.57
N VAL A 219 2.45 13.49 6.12
CA VAL A 219 3.69 13.45 6.92
C VAL A 219 4.15 14.86 7.29
N VAL A 220 4.21 15.79 6.33
CA VAL A 220 4.67 17.17 6.54
C VAL A 220 3.70 17.96 7.42
N ALA A 221 2.39 17.71 7.31
CA ALA A 221 1.39 18.36 8.15
C ALA A 221 1.46 17.93 9.62
N PHE A 222 1.72 16.65 9.89
CA PHE A 222 1.72 16.11 11.25
C PHE A 222 3.10 16.12 11.93
N SER A 223 4.16 15.96 11.14
CA SER A 223 5.50 15.63 11.61
C SER A 223 6.57 16.16 10.63
N SER A 224 7.66 15.42 10.45
CA SER A 224 8.74 15.69 9.51
C SER A 224 9.22 14.39 8.88
N VAL A 225 9.69 14.46 7.62
CA VAL A 225 10.34 13.33 6.93
C VAL A 225 11.65 12.87 7.59
N GLU A 226 12.24 13.71 8.44
CA GLU A 226 13.44 13.37 9.22
C GLU A 226 13.09 12.77 10.59
N ASP A 227 11.81 12.69 10.97
CA ASP A 227 11.41 12.07 12.23
C ASP A 227 11.77 10.57 12.20
N PRO A 228 12.51 10.05 13.20
CA PRO A 228 12.96 8.66 13.20
C PRO A 228 11.82 7.64 13.12
N LEU A 229 10.63 7.94 13.64
CA LEU A 229 9.48 7.04 13.57
C LEU A 229 8.85 7.03 12.19
N VAL A 230 8.80 8.18 11.51
CA VAL A 230 8.36 8.27 10.10
C VAL A 230 9.29 7.44 9.22
N VAL A 231 10.61 7.66 9.34
CA VAL A 231 11.61 6.90 8.58
C VAL A 231 11.53 5.40 8.88
N LYS A 232 11.32 5.03 10.15
CA LYS A 232 11.15 3.62 10.54
C LYS A 232 9.90 3.01 9.93
N GLY A 233 8.76 3.70 9.95
CA GLY A 233 7.51 3.24 9.34
C GLY A 233 7.69 2.97 7.85
N ALA A 234 8.30 3.91 7.14
CA ALA A 234 8.57 3.78 5.71
C ALA A 234 9.46 2.57 5.38
N ARG A 235 10.56 2.39 6.12
CA ARG A 235 11.47 1.25 5.95
C ARG A 235 10.85 -0.09 6.32
N ASP A 236 10.02 -0.12 7.35
CA ASP A 236 9.32 -1.35 7.74
C ASP A 236 8.36 -1.78 6.63
N HIS A 237 7.58 -0.85 6.04
CA HIS A 237 6.72 -1.19 4.91
C HIS A 237 7.52 -1.70 3.72
N GLU A 238 8.60 -1.01 3.33
CA GLU A 238 9.46 -1.47 2.23
C GLU A 238 10.00 -2.89 2.49
N SER A 239 10.42 -3.17 3.73
CA SER A 239 10.88 -4.51 4.11
C SER A 239 9.76 -5.54 4.08
N ASP A 240 8.54 -5.17 4.46
CA ASP A 240 7.38 -6.05 4.45
C ASP A 240 6.95 -6.36 3.00
N LEU A 241 6.94 -5.34 2.13
CA LEU A 241 6.66 -5.48 0.70
C LEU A 241 7.71 -6.37 0.01
N ALA A 242 9.00 -6.13 0.28
CA ALA A 242 10.08 -6.99 -0.20
C ALA A 242 9.90 -8.45 0.26
N GLY A 243 9.58 -8.65 1.55
CA GLY A 243 9.38 -9.98 2.12
C GLY A 243 8.19 -10.72 1.52
N PHE A 244 7.10 -10.01 1.23
CA PHE A 244 5.93 -10.57 0.53
C PHE A 244 6.31 -11.07 -0.85
N TYR A 245 6.96 -10.24 -1.67
CA TYR A 245 7.39 -10.63 -3.02
C TYR A 245 8.47 -11.70 -3.03
N ASP A 246 9.37 -11.69 -2.04
CA ASP A 246 10.35 -12.76 -1.84
C ASP A 246 9.64 -14.11 -1.65
N GLN A 247 8.66 -14.16 -0.74
CA GLN A 247 7.89 -15.38 -0.47
C GLN A 247 7.03 -15.80 -1.67
N CYS A 248 6.43 -14.87 -2.41
CA CYS A 248 5.73 -15.18 -3.66
C CYS A 248 6.67 -15.80 -4.71
N THR A 249 7.90 -15.29 -4.82
CA THR A 249 8.93 -15.86 -5.72
C THR A 249 9.28 -17.30 -5.32
N GLU A 250 9.41 -17.57 -4.03
CA GLU A 250 9.67 -18.92 -3.50
C GLU A 250 8.54 -19.90 -3.82
N LEU A 251 7.28 -19.45 -3.74
CA LEU A 251 6.12 -20.26 -4.09
C LEU A 251 6.12 -20.66 -5.57
N ILE A 252 6.60 -19.80 -6.47
CA ILE A 252 6.80 -20.13 -7.88
C ILE A 252 7.93 -21.17 -8.03
N SER A 253 9.05 -20.95 -7.34
CA SER A 253 10.25 -21.79 -7.46
C SER A 253 10.12 -23.16 -6.77
N GLY A 254 9.12 -23.35 -5.92
CA GLY A 254 8.93 -24.57 -5.13
C GLY A 254 10.01 -24.79 -4.06
N THR A 255 10.83 -23.78 -3.78
CA THR A 255 11.94 -23.84 -2.81
C THR A 255 11.55 -23.07 -1.55
N PRO A 256 11.37 -23.71 -0.39
CA PRO A 256 11.14 -22.98 0.86
C PRO A 256 12.43 -22.34 1.35
N SER A 257 12.36 -21.08 1.79
CA SER A 257 13.43 -20.50 2.62
C SER A 257 13.50 -21.18 3.98
N ILE A 258 14.73 -21.52 4.40
CA ILE A 258 15.09 -22.09 5.71
C ILE A 258 15.17 -20.96 6.74
#